data_AF-A0A956V5M2-F1
#
_entry.id   AF-A0A956V5M2-F1
#
_cell.length_a   1.000
_cell.length_b   1.000
_cell.length_c   1.000
_cell.angle_alpha   90.00
_cell.angle_beta   90.00
_cell.angle_gamma   90.00
#
_symmetry.space_group_name_H-M   'P 1'
#
loop_
_entity.id
_entity.type
_entity.pdbx_description
1 polymer ?
#
loop_
_entity_poly.entity_id
_entity_poly.type
_entity_poly.pdbx_seq_one_letter_code
_entity_poly.pdbx_strand_id
1 'polypeptide(L)'
;MKLYVVHAIDTEGPLYESLDATFERLEKIIGMRLEPSRKTLEQIRNKELDLGGKEDAAALVVSPQLLNYNDSWDKVDAMLYEMLSPEYRQRYADPTGRGWVYTWFIVDHVGYDMNPRRRDMGYHNIFDHYKSLLKETNSADEINWHFHPMSTYKEAHICATSYLRSPHLLETLARRIIDRGWFPSCFRPGFHAERPDAHWFLEQWLPFDFANQATETDVAAQQDVMGGRLGDWRRAPNDWSPYHPAHDDYQTEGSCRRTIFRCLNVGTRFKLLDESEVERAFARAASGKPTILAFTNHDFRDMRHDVAETHALIQRVASRYPEVIWQNSGAKEAARAVLARKEGEPFELEVRLEHNRLSVTANHDSFGPQPFLAIKTHDKRYLTDNFDLQSPRRHWTYTFDADTVPLSSIESFGIASNDLNGSSHVLTFGAEGKIILNKQYHDTTW
;
A
#
# COMPACT_ATOMS: atom_id res chain seq x y z
N MET A 1 19.78 -20.54 -1.11
CA MET A 1 18.71 -19.96 -0.25
C MET A 1 17.84 -19.04 -1.10
N LYS A 2 16.67 -18.58 -0.62
CA LYS A 2 15.76 -17.72 -1.42
C LYS A 2 15.63 -16.31 -0.84
N LEU A 3 15.63 -15.31 -1.73
CA LEU A 3 15.30 -13.91 -1.43
C LEU A 3 14.19 -13.45 -2.38
N TYR A 4 13.15 -12.82 -1.85
CA TYR A 4 12.08 -12.27 -2.69
C TYR A 4 12.26 -10.77 -2.87
N VAL A 5 12.20 -10.30 -4.11
CA VAL A 5 12.27 -8.89 -4.47
C VAL A 5 10.85 -8.41 -4.75
N VAL A 6 10.40 -7.39 -4.01
CA VAL A 6 9.04 -6.85 -4.08
C VAL A 6 9.07 -5.37 -4.44
N HIS A 7 8.54 -5.03 -5.61
CA HIS A 7 8.32 -3.65 -6.01
C HIS A 7 6.90 -3.23 -5.62
N ALA A 8 6.78 -2.50 -4.51
CA ALA A 8 5.51 -2.07 -3.93
C ALA A 8 5.22 -0.61 -4.31
N ILE A 9 4.40 -0.40 -5.33
CA ILE A 9 4.11 0.94 -5.85
C ILE A 9 2.99 1.58 -5.04
N ASP A 10 3.24 2.79 -4.53
CA ASP A 10 2.21 3.66 -4.00
C ASP A 10 1.48 4.30 -5.20
N THR A 11 0.37 3.68 -5.60
CA THR A 11 -0.39 4.00 -6.82
C THR A 11 -1.40 5.09 -6.53
N GLU A 12 -1.09 6.31 -6.99
CA GLU A 12 -1.84 7.52 -6.69
C GLU A 12 -2.42 8.23 -7.92
N GLY A 13 -2.17 7.72 -9.12
CA GLY A 13 -2.54 8.34 -10.39
C GLY A 13 -1.74 9.63 -10.66
N PRO A 14 -2.17 10.44 -11.64
CA PRO A 14 -1.44 11.63 -12.06
C PRO A 14 -1.22 12.66 -10.94
N LEU A 15 -0.11 13.41 -11.03
CA LEU A 15 0.21 14.49 -10.10
C LEU A 15 0.67 15.76 -10.83
N TYR A 16 -0.02 16.87 -10.58
CA TYR A 16 0.41 18.19 -10.99
C TYR A 16 1.08 18.95 -9.84
N GLU A 17 2.22 19.59 -10.10
CA GLU A 17 2.89 20.53 -9.19
C GLU A 17 3.22 21.82 -9.93
N SER A 18 2.73 22.95 -9.43
CA SER A 18 3.11 24.27 -9.97
C SER A 18 4.51 24.67 -9.52
N LEU A 19 5.07 25.70 -10.16
CA LEU A 19 6.34 26.28 -9.76
C LEU A 19 6.27 26.82 -8.32
N ASP A 20 5.24 27.59 -7.98
CA ASP A 20 5.07 28.14 -6.63
C ASP A 20 5.01 27.03 -5.57
N ALA A 21 4.25 25.98 -5.86
CA ALA A 21 4.18 24.79 -5.03
C ALA A 21 5.54 24.07 -4.85
N THR A 22 6.39 24.06 -5.89
CA THR A 22 7.75 23.52 -5.80
C THR A 22 8.57 24.33 -4.80
N PHE A 23 8.45 25.66 -4.83
CA PHE A 23 9.17 26.56 -3.93
C PHE A 23 8.63 26.50 -2.49
N GLU A 24 7.32 26.36 -2.30
CA GLU A 24 6.73 26.09 -0.97
C GLU A 24 7.26 24.79 -0.36
N ARG A 25 7.38 23.73 -1.18
CA ARG A 25 7.95 22.45 -0.75
C ARG A 25 9.43 22.59 -0.43
N LEU A 26 10.18 23.33 -1.25
CA LEU A 26 11.59 23.63 -0.98
C LEU A 26 11.75 24.37 0.35
N GLU A 27 10.96 25.42 0.60
CA GLU A 27 10.96 26.17 1.86
C GLU A 27 10.72 25.27 3.07
N LYS A 28 9.78 24.31 2.98
CA LYS A 28 9.52 23.34 4.07
C LYS A 28 10.69 22.39 4.33
N ILE A 29 11.46 22.04 3.30
CA ILE A 29 12.57 21.08 3.41
C ILE A 29 13.84 21.76 3.91
N ILE A 30 14.20 22.91 3.33
CA ILE A 30 15.45 23.61 3.64
C ILE A 30 15.28 24.78 4.62
N GLY A 31 14.05 25.19 4.95
CA GLY A 31 13.77 26.28 5.87
C GLY A 31 14.12 27.67 5.33
N MET A 32 14.19 27.83 4.01
CA MET A 32 14.53 29.09 3.34
C MET A 32 13.50 29.44 2.28
N ARG A 33 12.98 30.67 2.34
CA ARG A 33 12.06 31.21 1.34
C ARG A 33 12.85 31.81 0.17
N LEU A 34 12.57 31.33 -1.03
CA LEU A 34 13.18 31.79 -2.28
C LEU A 34 12.07 32.28 -3.22
N GLU A 35 12.36 33.29 -4.04
CA GLU A 35 11.39 33.81 -5.01
C GLU A 35 11.17 32.81 -6.15
N PRO A 36 9.92 32.35 -6.40
CA PRO A 36 9.62 31.39 -7.44
C PRO A 36 9.88 31.96 -8.84
N SER A 37 10.88 31.43 -9.53
CA SER A 37 11.09 31.71 -10.95
C SER A 37 11.87 30.57 -11.61
N ARG A 38 11.75 30.43 -12.93
CA ARG A 38 12.56 29.45 -13.69
C ARG A 38 14.06 29.71 -13.54
N LYS A 39 14.45 30.99 -13.50
CA LYS A 39 15.83 31.41 -13.26
C LYS A 39 16.30 30.93 -11.88
N THR A 40 15.53 31.20 -10.82
CA THR A 40 15.88 30.76 -9.46
C THR A 40 15.98 29.24 -9.39
N LEU A 41 15.07 28.51 -10.06
CA LEU A 41 15.07 27.05 -10.12
C LEU A 41 16.37 26.51 -10.77
N GLU A 42 16.83 27.12 -11.86
CA GLU A 42 18.08 26.78 -12.52
C GLU A 42 19.30 27.06 -11.63
N GLN A 43 19.33 28.21 -10.96
CA GLN A 43 20.41 28.54 -10.02
C GLN A 43 20.49 27.55 -8.85
N ILE A 44 19.35 27.10 -8.31
CA ILE A 44 19.31 26.05 -7.28
C ILE A 44 19.87 24.74 -7.82
N ARG A 45 19.46 24.32 -9.03
CA ARG A 45 19.94 23.08 -9.67
C ARG A 45 21.45 23.08 -9.87
N ASN A 46 21.99 24.22 -10.28
CA ASN A 46 23.42 24.40 -10.53
C ASN A 46 24.23 24.70 -9.26
N LYS A 47 23.59 24.80 -8.09
CA LYS A 47 24.22 25.16 -6.81
C LYS A 47 24.90 26.53 -6.84
N GLU A 48 24.29 27.47 -7.55
CA GLU A 48 24.79 28.85 -7.73
C GLU A 48 24.31 29.81 -6.64
N LEU A 49 23.35 29.39 -5.81
CA LEU A 49 22.87 30.16 -4.66
C LEU A 49 23.57 29.67 -3.39
N ASP A 50 23.97 30.61 -2.54
CA ASP A 50 24.37 30.32 -1.16
C ASP A 50 23.10 29.97 -0.35
N LEU A 51 22.97 28.69 0.00
CA LEU A 51 21.87 28.14 0.80
C LEU A 51 22.38 27.67 2.17
N GLY A 52 23.53 28.18 2.62
CA GLY A 52 24.09 27.88 3.94
C GLY A 52 24.42 26.40 4.13
N GLY A 53 24.97 25.75 3.11
CA GLY A 53 25.35 24.33 3.15
C GLY A 53 24.23 23.35 2.79
N LYS A 54 23.10 23.85 2.27
CA LYS A 54 21.92 23.07 1.86
C LYS A 54 21.81 22.91 0.35
N GLU A 55 22.84 23.29 -0.40
CA GLU A 55 22.84 23.34 -1.86
C GLU A 55 22.59 21.97 -2.48
N ASP A 56 23.22 20.91 -1.93
CA ASP A 56 23.03 19.54 -2.40
C ASP A 56 21.60 19.05 -2.17
N ALA A 57 21.05 19.29 -0.97
CA ALA A 57 19.68 18.92 -0.64
C ALA A 57 18.66 19.67 -1.51
N ALA A 58 18.87 20.97 -1.71
CA ALA A 58 18.02 21.80 -2.55
C ALA A 58 18.07 21.35 -4.02
N ALA A 59 19.26 21.14 -4.58
CA ALA A 59 19.46 20.68 -5.95
C ALA A 59 18.80 19.33 -6.20
N LEU A 60 18.87 18.39 -5.24
CA LEU A 60 18.20 17.10 -5.32
C LEU A 60 16.67 17.29 -5.38
N VAL A 61 16.10 18.10 -4.48
CA VAL A 61 14.65 18.35 -4.34
C VAL A 61 14.03 18.91 -5.63
N VAL A 62 14.78 19.71 -6.39
CA VAL A 62 14.33 20.34 -7.64
C VAL A 62 14.92 19.70 -8.91
N SER A 63 15.56 18.54 -8.77
CA SER A 63 16.15 17.83 -9.90
C SER A 63 15.08 17.53 -10.98
N PRO A 64 15.45 17.53 -12.28
CA PRO A 64 14.50 17.22 -13.34
C PRO A 64 13.76 15.90 -13.13
N GLN A 65 14.46 14.88 -12.62
CA GLN A 65 13.88 13.58 -12.32
C GLN A 65 12.77 13.64 -11.27
N LEU A 66 12.90 14.48 -10.24
CA LEU A 66 11.87 14.61 -9.19
C LEU A 66 10.74 15.58 -9.56
N LEU A 67 10.92 16.46 -10.55
CA LEU A 67 9.92 17.44 -10.99
C LEU A 67 9.18 17.05 -12.27
N ASN A 68 9.69 16.09 -13.05
CA ASN A 68 9.05 15.64 -14.27
C ASN A 68 7.93 14.63 -13.96
N TYR A 69 6.87 15.13 -13.32
CA TYR A 69 5.72 14.34 -12.95
C TYR A 69 4.92 13.88 -14.17
N ASN A 70 4.37 12.67 -14.07
CA ASN A 70 3.26 12.22 -14.91
C ASN A 70 1.99 12.95 -14.43
N ASP A 71 1.76 14.14 -14.97
CA ASP A 71 0.67 15.06 -14.58
C ASP A 71 -0.65 14.84 -15.34
N SER A 72 -0.72 13.80 -16.16
CA SER A 72 -1.92 13.35 -16.89
C SER A 72 -1.94 11.84 -17.04
N TRP A 73 -3.13 11.24 -17.19
CA TRP A 73 -3.28 9.81 -17.46
C TRP A 73 -2.51 9.36 -18.70
N ASP A 74 -2.52 10.13 -19.79
CA ASP A 74 -1.72 9.82 -21.00
C ASP A 74 -0.22 9.59 -20.73
N LYS A 75 0.36 10.31 -19.76
CA LYS A 75 1.78 10.16 -19.38
C LYS A 75 2.00 8.94 -18.50
N VAL A 76 1.09 8.72 -17.53
CA VAL A 76 1.07 7.51 -16.70
C VAL A 76 0.95 6.28 -17.60
N ASP A 77 -0.02 6.28 -18.51
CA ASP A 77 -0.29 5.17 -19.43
C ASP A 77 0.87 4.93 -20.39
N ALA A 78 1.46 5.97 -20.97
CA ALA A 78 2.63 5.82 -21.83
C ALA A 78 3.81 5.13 -21.11
N MET A 79 4.05 5.48 -19.83
CA MET A 79 5.04 4.81 -19.00
C MET A 79 4.63 3.35 -18.72
N LEU A 80 3.38 3.12 -18.32
CA LEU A 80 2.90 1.79 -17.91
C LEU A 80 2.84 0.81 -19.09
N TYR A 81 2.43 1.23 -20.28
CA TYR A 81 2.40 0.36 -21.47
C TYR A 81 3.80 -0.18 -21.81
N GLU A 82 4.85 0.63 -21.65
CA GLU A 82 6.22 0.13 -21.77
C GLU A 82 6.55 -0.81 -20.62
N MET A 83 6.35 -0.39 -19.37
CA MET A 83 6.75 -1.14 -18.17
C MET A 83 6.06 -2.50 -18.01
N LEU A 84 4.81 -2.60 -18.48
CA LEU A 84 4.00 -3.80 -18.44
C LEU A 84 4.27 -4.74 -19.63
N SER A 85 4.98 -4.27 -20.67
CA SER A 85 5.32 -5.09 -21.83
C SER A 85 6.18 -6.31 -21.45
N PRO A 86 5.99 -7.47 -22.11
CA PRO A 86 6.85 -8.63 -21.91
C PRO A 86 8.33 -8.32 -22.10
N GLU A 87 8.68 -7.51 -23.10
CA GLU A 87 10.05 -7.15 -23.44
C GLU A 87 10.72 -6.35 -22.31
N TYR A 88 10.00 -5.37 -21.75
CA TYR A 88 10.52 -4.58 -20.64
C TYR A 88 10.70 -5.43 -19.38
N ARG A 89 9.69 -6.24 -19.02
CA ARG A 89 9.78 -7.12 -17.84
C ARG A 89 10.91 -8.13 -17.95
N GLN A 90 11.08 -8.73 -19.13
CA GLN A 90 12.12 -9.74 -19.34
C GLN A 90 13.53 -9.16 -19.29
N ARG A 91 13.70 -7.87 -19.63
CA ARG A 91 14.97 -7.16 -19.48
C ARG A 91 15.48 -7.16 -18.03
N TYR A 92 14.57 -7.16 -17.07
CA TYR A 92 14.85 -7.15 -15.63
C TYR A 92 14.43 -8.47 -14.96
N ALA A 93 14.56 -9.58 -15.69
CA ALA A 93 14.26 -10.88 -15.17
C ALA A 93 15.24 -11.32 -14.08
N ASP A 94 14.73 -12.08 -13.13
CA ASP A 94 15.52 -12.71 -12.08
C ASP A 94 16.27 -13.96 -12.59
N PRO A 95 17.18 -14.55 -11.79
CA PRO A 95 17.91 -15.77 -12.15
C PRO A 95 17.03 -17.00 -12.42
N THR A 96 15.76 -16.98 -12.02
CA THR A 96 14.78 -18.05 -12.32
C THR A 96 14.12 -17.87 -13.69
N GLY A 97 14.41 -16.75 -14.37
CA GLY A 97 13.85 -16.38 -15.67
C GLY A 97 12.54 -15.61 -15.57
N ARG A 98 12.05 -15.31 -14.36
CA ARG A 98 10.80 -14.57 -14.18
C ARG A 98 11.06 -13.07 -14.36
N GLY A 99 10.32 -12.47 -15.29
CA GLY A 99 10.36 -11.03 -15.54
C GLY A 99 9.98 -10.21 -14.31
N TRP A 100 10.23 -8.90 -14.38
CA TRP A 100 9.89 -7.97 -13.31
C TRP A 100 8.39 -8.04 -12.95
N VAL A 101 8.10 -7.98 -11.64
CA VAL A 101 6.73 -8.06 -11.08
C VAL A 101 6.44 -6.78 -10.31
N TYR A 102 5.24 -6.24 -10.50
CA TYR A 102 4.77 -5.06 -9.78
C TYR A 102 3.70 -5.47 -8.77
N THR A 103 3.64 -4.77 -7.64
CA THR A 103 2.50 -4.80 -6.72
C THR A 103 1.93 -3.40 -6.60
N TRP A 104 0.67 -3.23 -7.03
CA TRP A 104 0.01 -1.94 -7.07
C TRP A 104 -0.79 -1.72 -5.78
N PHE A 105 -0.30 -0.84 -4.90
CA PHE A 105 -1.05 -0.45 -3.70
C PHE A 105 -1.84 0.81 -4.01
N ILE A 106 -3.16 0.67 -4.15
CA ILE A 106 -4.02 1.70 -4.76
C ILE A 106 -4.76 2.51 -3.71
N VAL A 107 -4.68 3.83 -3.84
CA VAL A 107 -5.46 4.80 -3.05
C VAL A 107 -6.74 5.22 -3.77
N ASP A 108 -7.77 5.58 -2.99
CA ASP A 108 -8.87 6.41 -3.47
C ASP A 108 -8.68 7.83 -2.91
N HIS A 109 -8.59 8.83 -3.79
CA HIS A 109 -8.61 10.22 -3.34
C HIS A 109 -10.04 10.73 -3.23
N VAL A 110 -10.58 10.84 -2.02
CA VAL A 110 -12.00 11.13 -1.79
C VAL A 110 -12.21 12.06 -0.62
N GLY A 111 -13.31 12.81 -0.65
CA GLY A 111 -13.76 13.65 0.46
C GLY A 111 -12.93 14.93 0.67
N TYR A 112 -12.10 15.31 -0.30
CA TYR A 112 -11.30 16.53 -0.26
C TYR A 112 -12.06 17.76 -0.78
N ASP A 113 -11.88 18.91 -0.12
CA ASP A 113 -12.45 20.20 -0.54
C ASP A 113 -11.45 21.00 -1.38
N MET A 114 -10.15 20.75 -1.22
CA MET A 114 -9.08 21.43 -1.99
C MET A 114 -8.16 20.43 -2.70
N ASN A 115 -8.03 20.58 -4.02
CA ASN A 115 -7.18 19.73 -4.86
C ASN A 115 -6.27 20.54 -5.80
N PRO A 116 -5.32 21.35 -5.28
CA PRO A 116 -4.41 22.14 -6.12
C PRO A 116 -3.46 21.28 -6.96
N ARG A 117 -3.31 20.00 -6.60
CA ARG A 117 -2.43 19.03 -7.25
C ARG A 117 -3.10 18.22 -8.34
N ARG A 118 -4.39 18.49 -8.59
CA ARG A 118 -5.19 17.83 -9.65
C ARG A 118 -5.15 16.31 -9.56
N ARG A 119 -5.06 15.77 -8.34
CA ARG A 119 -5.19 14.34 -8.07
C ARG A 119 -6.52 13.85 -8.63
N ASP A 120 -6.57 12.62 -9.12
CA ASP A 120 -7.82 12.05 -9.63
C ASP A 120 -8.77 11.71 -8.46
N MET A 121 -9.83 12.52 -8.32
CA MET A 121 -10.76 12.46 -7.19
C MET A 121 -11.94 11.54 -7.50
N GLY A 122 -12.18 10.56 -6.63
CA GLY A 122 -13.34 9.71 -6.72
C GLY A 122 -13.11 8.34 -6.12
N TYR A 123 -14.20 7.71 -5.70
CA TYR A 123 -14.16 6.31 -5.34
C TYR A 123 -13.88 5.50 -6.59
N HIS A 124 -12.84 4.68 -6.52
CA HIS A 124 -12.48 3.68 -7.51
C HIS A 124 -11.85 4.19 -8.79
N ASN A 125 -11.68 5.49 -9.01
CA ASN A 125 -11.10 6.01 -10.25
C ASN A 125 -9.75 5.35 -10.58
N ILE A 126 -8.78 5.44 -9.66
CA ILE A 126 -7.44 4.88 -9.86
C ILE A 126 -7.49 3.34 -9.91
N PHE A 127 -8.29 2.72 -9.03
CA PHE A 127 -8.41 1.27 -8.99
C PHE A 127 -8.98 0.68 -10.27
N ASP A 128 -10.04 1.26 -10.81
CA ASP A 128 -10.67 0.79 -12.03
C ASP A 128 -9.76 1.03 -13.24
N HIS A 129 -9.01 2.13 -13.25
CA HIS A 129 -8.00 2.40 -14.26
C HIS A 129 -6.93 1.29 -14.29
N TYR A 130 -6.31 1.00 -13.15
CA TYR A 130 -5.29 -0.04 -13.04
C TYR A 130 -5.87 -1.46 -13.28
N LYS A 131 -7.05 -1.76 -12.74
CA LYS A 131 -7.79 -3.00 -13.00
C LYS A 131 -8.01 -3.20 -14.50
N SER A 132 -8.41 -2.15 -15.23
CA SER A 132 -8.60 -2.21 -16.68
C SER A 132 -7.28 -2.42 -17.41
N LEU A 133 -6.26 -1.62 -17.08
CA LEU A 133 -4.94 -1.68 -17.70
C LEU A 133 -4.30 -3.07 -17.53
N LEU A 134 -4.28 -3.62 -16.31
CA LEU A 134 -3.68 -4.93 -16.08
C LEU A 134 -4.42 -6.04 -16.82
N LYS A 135 -5.75 -5.94 -16.97
CA LYS A 135 -6.53 -6.86 -17.81
C LYS A 135 -6.17 -6.72 -19.30
N GLU A 136 -6.03 -5.49 -19.79
CA GLU A 136 -5.66 -5.19 -21.17
C GLU A 136 -4.27 -5.72 -21.52
N THR A 137 -3.31 -5.55 -20.61
CA THR A 137 -1.92 -6.04 -20.80
C THR A 137 -1.73 -7.50 -20.38
N ASN A 138 -2.80 -8.21 -20.00
CA ASN A 138 -2.77 -9.57 -19.45
C ASN A 138 -1.72 -9.75 -18.33
N SER A 139 -1.61 -8.76 -17.45
CA SER A 139 -0.70 -8.76 -16.31
C SER A 139 -1.29 -9.57 -15.15
N ALA A 140 -0.44 -10.37 -14.51
CA ALA A 140 -0.76 -11.11 -13.30
C ALA A 140 -0.28 -10.41 -12.01
N ASP A 141 0.11 -9.14 -12.12
CA ASP A 141 0.50 -8.32 -10.96
C ASP A 141 -0.63 -8.22 -9.93
N GLU A 142 -0.26 -8.06 -8.67
CA GLU A 142 -1.21 -7.94 -7.58
C GLU A 142 -1.74 -6.50 -7.42
N ILE A 143 -3.03 -6.38 -7.11
CA ILE A 143 -3.64 -5.14 -6.61
C ILE A 143 -3.88 -5.27 -5.11
N ASN A 144 -3.37 -4.30 -4.34
CA ASN A 144 -3.45 -4.21 -2.89
C ASN A 144 -3.84 -2.79 -2.46
N TRP A 145 -3.93 -2.53 -1.15
CA TRP A 145 -4.52 -1.29 -0.65
C TRP A 145 -3.49 -0.29 -0.14
N HIS A 146 -3.58 0.92 -0.65
CA HIS A 146 -2.91 2.10 -0.12
C HIS A 146 -3.94 3.05 0.48
N PHE A 147 -3.64 3.64 1.63
CA PHE A 147 -4.57 4.57 2.27
C PHE A 147 -3.89 5.85 2.73
N HIS A 148 -4.49 6.97 2.34
CA HIS A 148 -4.13 8.31 2.79
C HIS A 148 -5.12 8.79 3.85
N PRO A 149 -4.66 9.04 5.08
CA PRO A 149 -5.49 9.71 6.08
C PRO A 149 -5.89 11.12 5.63
N MET A 150 -7.08 11.54 6.03
CA MET A 150 -7.64 12.86 5.73
C MET A 150 -6.93 13.95 6.54
N SER A 151 -6.54 15.02 5.88
CA SER A 151 -6.05 16.25 6.52
C SER A 151 -7.17 17.00 7.23
N THR A 152 -6.83 17.81 8.23
CA THR A 152 -7.83 18.52 9.05
C THR A 152 -8.74 19.42 8.23
N TYR A 153 -8.25 20.04 7.16
CA TYR A 153 -9.03 20.92 6.28
C TYR A 153 -9.29 20.31 4.91
N LYS A 154 -9.25 18.96 4.82
CA LYS A 154 -9.63 18.21 3.61
C LYS A 154 -8.87 18.66 2.36
N GLU A 155 -7.59 18.94 2.52
CA GLU A 155 -6.68 19.21 1.41
C GLU A 155 -6.07 17.92 0.88
N ALA A 156 -6.24 17.65 -0.42
CA ALA A 156 -5.73 16.44 -1.09
C ALA A 156 -4.19 16.34 -1.17
N HIS A 157 -3.49 17.40 -0.83
CA HIS A 157 -2.03 17.52 -0.97
C HIS A 157 -1.29 17.65 0.36
N ILE A 158 -2.02 17.60 1.47
CA ILE A 158 -1.47 17.74 2.82
C ILE A 158 -1.46 16.36 3.48
N CYS A 159 -0.29 15.99 4.00
CA CYS A 159 -0.12 14.74 4.70
C CYS A 159 -0.90 14.72 6.03
N ALA A 160 -1.45 13.57 6.37
CA ALA A 160 -2.06 13.33 7.67
C ALA A 160 -1.81 11.88 8.12
N THR A 161 -2.05 11.61 9.40
CA THR A 161 -1.65 10.34 10.04
C THR A 161 -2.75 9.70 10.88
N SER A 162 -3.96 10.28 10.92
CA SER A 162 -5.04 9.81 11.79
C SER A 162 -6.12 9.06 10.99
N TYR A 163 -6.19 7.75 11.20
CA TYR A 163 -7.21 6.89 10.62
C TYR A 163 -8.59 7.16 11.22
N LEU A 164 -8.69 7.37 12.53
CA LEU A 164 -9.98 7.63 13.19
C LEU A 164 -10.65 8.92 12.74
N ARG A 165 -9.87 9.91 12.26
CA ARG A 165 -10.40 11.16 11.70
C ARG A 165 -10.64 11.11 10.20
N SER A 166 -10.50 9.94 9.58
CA SER A 166 -10.63 9.76 8.14
C SER A 166 -11.96 9.06 7.83
N PRO A 167 -13.05 9.82 7.61
CA PRO A 167 -14.39 9.23 7.46
C PRO A 167 -14.51 8.28 6.26
N HIS A 168 -13.67 8.47 5.24
CA HIS A 168 -13.65 7.63 4.04
C HIS A 168 -12.94 6.28 4.23
N LEU A 169 -12.25 6.04 5.36
CA LEU A 169 -11.52 4.79 5.61
C LEU A 169 -12.38 3.54 5.43
N LEU A 170 -13.48 3.48 6.18
CA LEU A 170 -14.41 2.35 6.16
C LEU A 170 -15.29 2.37 4.92
N GLU A 171 -15.67 3.56 4.45
CA GLU A 171 -16.49 3.73 3.25
C GLU A 171 -15.79 3.19 1.99
N THR A 172 -14.49 3.46 1.83
CA THR A 172 -13.69 2.92 0.73
C THR A 172 -13.71 1.40 0.72
N LEU A 173 -13.50 0.73 1.86
CA LEU A 173 -13.56 -0.73 1.93
C LEU A 173 -14.97 -1.27 1.67
N ALA A 174 -16.00 -0.64 2.23
CA ALA A 174 -17.39 -1.03 1.99
C ALA A 174 -17.75 -0.95 0.49
N ARG A 175 -17.33 0.11 -0.20
CA ARG A 175 -17.51 0.28 -1.65
C ARG A 175 -16.72 -0.76 -2.44
N ARG A 176 -15.46 -1.03 -2.09
CA ARG A 176 -14.65 -2.08 -2.74
C ARG A 176 -15.31 -3.45 -2.69
N ILE A 177 -15.89 -3.81 -1.54
CA ILE A 177 -16.61 -5.07 -1.35
C ILE A 177 -17.87 -5.08 -2.21
N ILE A 178 -18.74 -4.08 -2.07
CA ILE A 178 -20.06 -4.10 -2.71
C ILE A 178 -19.96 -3.89 -4.23
N ASP A 179 -19.16 -2.93 -4.67
CA ASP A 179 -19.14 -2.48 -6.05
C ASP A 179 -18.10 -3.22 -6.91
N ARG A 180 -17.06 -3.81 -6.29
CA ARG A 180 -15.98 -4.51 -7.03
C ARG A 180 -15.79 -5.97 -6.59
N GLY A 181 -16.43 -6.40 -5.51
CA GLY A 181 -16.26 -7.74 -4.96
C GLY A 181 -14.82 -8.00 -4.54
N TRP A 182 -14.09 -6.98 -4.07
CA TRP A 182 -12.66 -7.06 -3.76
C TRP A 182 -12.39 -6.68 -2.30
N PHE A 183 -11.40 -7.32 -1.69
CA PHE A 183 -10.95 -7.04 -0.34
C PHE A 183 -9.42 -7.20 -0.24
N PRO A 184 -8.71 -6.29 0.44
CA PRO A 184 -7.25 -6.33 0.47
C PRO A 184 -6.70 -7.38 1.43
N SER A 185 -5.51 -7.88 1.10
CA SER A 185 -4.70 -8.76 1.97
C SER A 185 -3.34 -8.15 2.31
N CYS A 186 -2.79 -7.29 1.43
CA CYS A 186 -1.61 -6.49 1.73
C CYS A 186 -1.96 -5.01 1.84
N PHE A 187 -1.21 -4.33 2.70
CA PHE A 187 -1.38 -2.92 2.99
C PHE A 187 -0.07 -2.14 2.88
N ARG A 188 -0.18 -0.89 2.42
CA ARG A 188 0.87 0.14 2.56
C ARG A 188 0.28 1.46 3.06
N PRO A 189 0.85 2.07 4.10
CA PRO A 189 0.35 3.35 4.60
C PRO A 189 0.84 4.53 3.75
N GLY A 190 -0.08 5.47 3.51
CA GLY A 190 0.26 6.81 3.04
C GLY A 190 1.28 7.47 3.95
N PHE A 191 2.26 8.14 3.33
CA PHE A 191 3.34 8.83 4.04
C PHE A 191 4.16 7.90 4.96
N HIS A 192 4.10 6.58 4.77
CA HIS A 192 4.76 5.59 5.62
C HIS A 192 4.38 5.67 7.12
N ALA A 193 3.20 6.24 7.40
CA ALA A 193 2.78 6.58 8.75
C ALA A 193 1.81 5.54 9.33
N GLU A 194 2.28 4.81 10.34
CA GLU A 194 1.42 4.06 11.26
C GLU A 194 1.42 4.69 12.65
N ARG A 195 0.27 4.60 13.30
CA ARG A 195 -0.02 5.12 14.64
C ARG A 195 -0.93 4.11 15.35
N PRO A 196 -1.17 4.22 16.67
CA PRO A 196 -1.99 3.24 17.40
C PRO A 196 -3.37 2.99 16.78
N ASP A 197 -4.00 4.01 16.18
CA ASP A 197 -5.28 3.85 15.48
C ASP A 197 -5.15 3.01 14.19
N ALA A 198 -4.15 3.31 13.35
CA ALA A 198 -3.82 2.50 12.18
C ALA A 198 -3.54 1.05 12.59
N HIS A 199 -2.71 0.88 13.61
CA HIS A 199 -2.25 -0.41 14.09
C HIS A 199 -3.43 -1.30 14.53
N TRP A 200 -4.32 -0.75 15.37
CA TRP A 200 -5.52 -1.44 15.81
C TRP A 200 -6.44 -1.81 14.63
N PHE A 201 -6.63 -0.87 13.69
CA PHE A 201 -7.47 -1.08 12.52
C PHE A 201 -6.94 -2.20 11.61
N LEU A 202 -5.64 -2.21 11.30
CA LEU A 202 -5.04 -3.21 10.43
C LEU A 202 -5.11 -4.62 11.04
N GLU A 203 -4.95 -4.72 12.36
CA GLU A 203 -5.05 -6.00 13.09
C GLU A 203 -6.45 -6.64 13.03
N GLN A 204 -7.49 -5.89 12.61
CA GLN A 204 -8.81 -6.45 12.41
C GLN A 204 -8.95 -7.23 11.09
N TRP A 205 -8.22 -6.87 10.03
CA TRP A 205 -8.53 -7.38 8.69
C TRP A 205 -7.34 -7.63 7.75
N LEU A 206 -6.15 -7.06 8.00
CA LEU A 206 -5.03 -7.03 7.05
C LEU A 206 -3.86 -7.91 7.51
N PRO A 207 -3.62 -9.08 6.87
CA PRO A 207 -2.54 -9.99 7.25
C PRO A 207 -1.13 -9.44 7.03
N PHE A 208 -0.91 -8.71 5.94
CA PHE A 208 0.42 -8.31 5.51
C PHE A 208 0.54 -6.79 5.39
N ASP A 209 1.55 -6.24 6.06
CA ASP A 209 1.82 -4.81 6.11
C ASP A 209 3.25 -4.54 5.62
N PHE A 210 3.39 -3.73 4.57
CA PHE A 210 4.69 -3.33 3.99
C PHE A 210 5.08 -1.90 4.38
N ALA A 211 4.87 -1.50 5.64
CA ALA A 211 5.10 -0.14 6.09
C ALA A 211 6.50 0.18 6.63
N ASN A 212 7.26 -0.82 7.09
CA ASN A 212 8.44 -0.55 7.92
C ASN A 212 9.58 0.13 7.13
N GLN A 213 9.95 1.36 7.53
CA GLN A 213 11.07 2.12 6.94
C GLN A 213 12.28 2.28 7.86
N ALA A 214 12.46 1.37 8.82
CA ALA A 214 13.60 1.42 9.73
C ALA A 214 14.91 1.42 8.93
N THR A 215 15.89 2.20 9.37
CA THR A 215 17.27 2.22 8.84
C THR A 215 18.21 2.38 10.03
N GLU A 216 19.46 1.94 9.92
CA GLU A 216 20.44 2.09 11.02
C GLU A 216 20.69 3.56 11.37
N THR A 217 20.75 4.43 10.36
CA THR A 217 20.92 5.87 10.53
C THR A 217 19.58 6.58 10.45
N ASP A 218 19.31 7.44 11.42
CA ASP A 218 18.20 8.37 11.29
C ASP A 218 18.66 9.58 10.48
N VAL A 219 17.93 9.91 9.41
CA VAL A 219 18.33 11.00 8.52
C VAL A 219 17.93 12.31 9.20
N ALA A 220 18.80 12.80 10.08
CA ALA A 220 18.59 13.96 10.95
C ALA A 220 18.48 15.31 10.22
N ALA A 221 18.63 15.35 8.88
CA ALA A 221 18.81 16.59 8.13
C ALA A 221 17.52 17.22 7.56
N GLN A 222 16.39 16.51 7.53
CA GLN A 222 15.16 16.99 6.87
C GLN A 222 14.11 17.46 7.89
N GLN A 223 13.81 18.75 7.88
CA GLN A 223 12.94 19.40 8.87
C GLN A 223 11.50 18.88 8.87
N ASP A 224 10.98 18.49 7.71
CA ASP A 224 9.58 18.07 7.49
C ASP A 224 9.25 16.69 8.07
N VAL A 225 10.26 15.84 8.29
CA VAL A 225 10.11 14.46 8.80
C VAL A 225 10.71 14.25 10.20
N MET A 226 11.25 15.31 10.82
CA MET A 226 11.92 15.24 12.12
C MET A 226 11.03 14.60 13.21
N GLY A 227 11.66 13.83 14.09
CA GLY A 227 11.00 13.23 15.25
C GLY A 227 9.96 12.16 14.90
N GLY A 228 9.97 11.64 13.66
CA GLY A 228 9.02 10.60 13.22
C GLY A 228 7.66 11.13 12.78
N ARG A 229 7.56 12.43 12.42
CA ARG A 229 6.29 13.11 12.09
C ARG A 229 5.47 12.41 11.02
N LEU A 230 6.10 11.96 9.93
CA LEU A 230 5.48 11.33 8.75
C LEU A 230 5.98 9.88 8.61
N GLY A 231 5.83 9.09 9.67
CA GLY A 231 6.39 7.74 9.77
C GLY A 231 7.51 7.67 10.80
N ASP A 232 7.33 6.85 11.83
CA ASP A 232 8.34 6.57 12.84
C ASP A 232 8.61 5.07 12.87
N TRP A 233 9.82 4.67 12.50
CA TRP A 233 10.24 3.27 12.46
C TRP A 233 11.58 3.07 13.17
N ARG A 234 12.01 4.05 13.98
CA ARG A 234 13.35 4.06 14.59
C ARG A 234 13.59 2.91 15.57
N ARG A 235 12.53 2.31 16.10
CA ARG A 235 12.60 1.16 17.02
C ARG A 235 12.22 -0.16 16.35
N ALA A 236 11.88 -0.12 15.06
CA ALA A 236 11.52 -1.32 14.32
C ALA A 236 12.74 -2.11 13.82
N PRO A 237 12.60 -3.43 13.61
CA PRO A 237 13.64 -4.24 13.00
C PRO A 237 14.11 -3.64 11.67
N ASN A 238 15.43 -3.50 11.51
CA ASN A 238 16.09 -2.93 10.33
C ASN A 238 16.98 -3.96 9.60
N ASP A 239 16.78 -5.25 9.89
CA ASP A 239 17.58 -6.36 9.39
C ASP A 239 16.82 -7.20 8.34
N TRP A 240 15.73 -6.65 7.78
CA TRP A 240 14.81 -7.32 6.85
C TRP A 240 14.05 -8.52 7.45
N SER A 241 14.05 -8.68 8.77
CA SER A 241 13.17 -9.66 9.42
C SER A 241 11.69 -9.25 9.28
N PRO A 242 10.81 -10.18 8.88
CA PRO A 242 9.39 -10.01 9.16
C PRO A 242 9.15 -10.15 10.65
N TYR A 243 8.22 -9.39 11.20
CA TYR A 243 7.85 -9.50 12.62
C TYR A 243 6.35 -9.30 12.83
N HIS A 244 5.85 -9.94 13.87
CA HIS A 244 4.54 -9.66 14.42
C HIS A 244 4.67 -8.48 15.38
N PRO A 245 3.90 -7.40 15.25
CA PRO A 245 4.01 -6.26 16.14
C PRO A 245 3.46 -6.54 17.55
N ALA A 246 3.88 -5.75 18.52
CA ALA A 246 3.26 -5.67 19.84
C ALA A 246 1.98 -4.84 19.80
N HIS A 247 1.02 -5.20 20.64
CA HIS A 247 -0.31 -4.57 20.70
C HIS A 247 -0.26 -3.05 20.92
N ASP A 248 0.61 -2.59 21.82
CA ASP A 248 0.72 -1.16 22.16
C ASP A 248 1.75 -0.42 21.29
N ASP A 249 2.54 -1.17 20.52
CA ASP A 249 3.71 -0.64 19.83
C ASP A 249 4.03 -1.41 18.55
N TYR A 250 3.54 -0.84 17.45
CA TYR A 250 3.73 -1.39 16.12
C TYR A 250 5.19 -1.54 15.70
N GLN A 251 6.14 -0.86 16.36
CA GLN A 251 7.56 -0.95 16.01
C GLN A 251 8.25 -2.13 16.68
N THR A 252 7.72 -2.69 17.76
CA THR A 252 8.39 -3.78 18.48
C THR A 252 7.77 -5.13 18.17
N GLU A 253 8.56 -6.19 18.22
CA GLU A 253 8.04 -7.55 18.11
C GLU A 253 7.08 -7.89 19.26
N GLY A 254 6.02 -8.63 18.97
CA GLY A 254 4.98 -9.03 19.90
C GLY A 254 4.11 -10.16 19.35
N SER A 255 2.81 -10.11 19.62
CA SER A 255 1.89 -11.23 19.38
C SER A 255 0.62 -10.86 18.61
N CYS A 256 0.61 -9.70 17.94
CA CYS A 256 -0.43 -9.38 16.97
C CYS A 256 -0.38 -10.36 15.79
N ARG A 257 -1.49 -10.53 15.07
CA ARG A 257 -1.60 -11.51 13.99
C ARG A 257 -0.96 -11.01 12.71
N ARG A 258 -1.08 -9.72 12.41
CA ARG A 258 -0.47 -9.14 11.19
C ARG A 258 1.04 -9.31 11.20
N THR A 259 1.63 -9.38 10.02
CA THR A 259 3.09 -9.39 9.84
C THR A 259 3.54 -8.10 9.16
N ILE A 260 4.55 -7.45 9.74
CA ILE A 260 5.18 -6.27 9.18
C ILE A 260 6.43 -6.66 8.40
N PHE A 261 6.52 -6.12 7.19
CA PHE A 261 7.67 -6.23 6.30
C PHE A 261 8.29 -4.85 6.10
N ARG A 262 9.62 -4.84 6.02
CA ARG A 262 10.39 -3.63 5.72
C ARG A 262 10.30 -3.30 4.24
N CYS A 263 10.10 -2.01 3.92
CA CYS A 263 10.00 -1.50 2.56
C CYS A 263 10.62 -0.10 2.46
N LEU A 264 11.74 0.02 1.74
CA LEU A 264 12.50 1.26 1.62
C LEU A 264 12.17 2.03 0.34
N ASN A 265 12.46 3.32 0.29
CA ASN A 265 12.16 4.12 -0.89
C ASN A 265 13.25 4.00 -1.98
N VAL A 266 12.85 4.22 -3.23
CA VAL A 266 13.76 4.49 -4.35
C VAL A 266 13.35 5.79 -5.04
N GLY A 267 14.23 6.38 -5.85
CA GLY A 267 13.88 7.57 -6.64
C GLY A 267 13.43 8.79 -5.81
N THR A 268 13.91 8.91 -4.57
CA THR A 268 13.54 10.01 -3.64
C THR A 268 14.74 10.39 -2.75
N ARG A 269 14.49 11.06 -1.62
CA ARG A 269 15.52 11.60 -0.71
C ARG A 269 15.51 11.02 0.71
N PHE A 270 14.56 10.13 1.04
CA PHE A 270 14.28 9.72 2.42
C PHE A 270 14.23 8.20 2.52
N LYS A 271 14.91 7.62 3.52
CA LYS A 271 14.95 6.17 3.82
C LYS A 271 15.13 5.33 2.56
N LEU A 272 16.21 5.62 1.82
CA LEU A 272 16.50 5.04 0.53
C LEU A 272 17.03 3.61 0.64
N LEU A 273 16.67 2.79 -0.33
CA LEU A 273 17.36 1.53 -0.59
C LEU A 273 18.72 1.84 -1.25
N ASP A 274 19.80 1.43 -0.61
CA ASP A 274 21.17 1.55 -1.11
C ASP A 274 21.89 0.19 -1.18
N GLU A 275 23.14 0.19 -1.65
CA GLU A 275 23.92 -1.06 -1.80
C GLU A 275 24.10 -1.78 -0.47
N SER A 276 24.25 -1.05 0.65
CA SER A 276 24.43 -1.63 1.97
C SER A 276 23.16 -2.33 2.47
N GLU A 277 22.01 -1.76 2.16
CA GLU A 277 20.71 -2.33 2.51
C GLU A 277 20.38 -3.57 1.68
N VAL A 278 20.75 -3.57 0.39
CA VAL A 278 20.65 -4.75 -0.47
C VAL A 278 21.63 -5.84 0.00
N GLU A 279 22.88 -5.50 0.31
CA GLU A 279 23.87 -6.42 0.89
C GLU A 279 23.33 -7.07 2.17
N ARG A 280 22.70 -6.29 3.06
CA ARG A 280 22.11 -6.79 4.30
C ARG A 280 21.01 -7.82 4.03
N ALA A 281 20.16 -7.59 3.03
CA ALA A 281 19.14 -8.56 2.63
C ALA A 281 19.76 -9.86 2.08
N PHE A 282 20.76 -9.76 1.20
CA PHE A 282 21.45 -10.93 0.67
C PHE A 282 22.21 -11.71 1.74
N ALA A 283 22.91 -11.04 2.65
CA ALA A 283 23.56 -11.67 3.80
C ALA A 283 22.57 -12.42 4.69
N ARG A 284 21.39 -11.84 4.94
CA ARG A 284 20.30 -12.50 5.67
C ARG A 284 19.86 -13.76 4.94
N ALA A 285 19.57 -13.67 3.65
CA ALA A 285 19.13 -14.81 2.84
C ALA A 285 20.20 -15.92 2.80
N ALA A 286 21.47 -15.56 2.65
CA ALA A 286 22.62 -16.49 2.68
C ALA A 286 22.71 -17.25 4.02
N SER A 287 22.32 -16.60 5.13
CA SER A 287 22.24 -17.27 6.45
C SER A 287 21.04 -18.22 6.60
N GLY A 288 20.26 -18.45 5.54
CA GLY A 288 19.09 -19.34 5.54
C GLY A 288 17.84 -18.73 6.16
N LYS A 289 17.84 -17.42 6.45
CA LYS A 289 16.69 -16.73 7.07
C LYS A 289 15.69 -16.26 6.01
N PRO A 290 14.38 -16.30 6.31
CA PRO A 290 13.36 -15.73 5.42
C PRO A 290 13.62 -14.24 5.19
N THR A 291 13.57 -13.83 3.93
CA THR A 291 13.98 -12.48 3.51
C THR A 291 13.12 -11.98 2.35
N ILE A 292 12.52 -10.80 2.53
CA ILE A 292 11.93 -9.99 1.46
C ILE A 292 12.71 -8.68 1.38
N LEU A 293 13.23 -8.37 0.19
CA LEU A 293 13.76 -7.07 -0.17
C LEU A 293 12.63 -6.27 -0.85
N ALA A 294 11.86 -5.52 -0.06
CA ALA A 294 10.81 -4.68 -0.60
C ALA A 294 11.25 -3.23 -0.74
N PHE A 295 10.79 -2.58 -1.80
CA PHE A 295 11.01 -1.16 -2.03
C PHE A 295 9.82 -0.51 -2.74
N THR A 296 9.78 0.82 -2.70
CA THR A 296 8.62 1.60 -3.13
C THR A 296 8.98 2.90 -3.83
N ASN A 297 8.12 3.28 -4.78
CA ASN A 297 8.06 4.56 -5.46
C ASN A 297 6.60 4.85 -5.82
N HIS A 298 6.36 5.86 -6.67
CA HIS A 298 5.02 6.29 -7.04
C HIS A 298 4.87 6.36 -8.56
N ASP A 299 3.67 6.05 -9.04
CA ASP A 299 3.27 6.05 -10.45
C ASP A 299 3.23 7.43 -11.11
N PHE A 300 3.07 8.49 -10.33
CA PHE A 300 3.19 9.86 -10.84
C PHE A 300 4.62 10.29 -11.17
N ARG A 301 5.63 9.43 -10.98
CA ARG A 301 7.00 9.63 -11.47
C ARG A 301 7.35 8.59 -12.52
N ASP A 302 8.37 8.88 -13.32
CA ASP A 302 8.91 7.90 -14.26
C ASP A 302 9.65 6.77 -13.52
N MET A 303 8.94 5.67 -13.30
CA MET A 303 9.44 4.51 -12.56
C MET A 303 10.45 3.68 -13.37
N ARG A 304 10.62 3.92 -14.68
CA ARG A 304 11.53 3.12 -15.51
C ARG A 304 12.98 3.24 -15.05
N HIS A 305 13.36 4.43 -14.57
CA HIS A 305 14.68 4.68 -14.00
C HIS A 305 14.87 3.92 -12.69
N ASP A 306 13.89 3.99 -11.80
CA ASP A 306 13.93 3.32 -10.50
C ASP A 306 14.06 1.80 -10.64
N VAL A 307 13.34 1.20 -11.60
CA VAL A 307 13.48 -0.23 -11.92
C VAL A 307 14.90 -0.55 -12.39
N ALA A 308 15.43 0.24 -13.34
CA ALA A 308 16.75 0.00 -13.90
C ALA A 308 17.87 0.10 -12.84
N GLU A 309 17.83 1.14 -12.01
CA GLU A 309 18.81 1.35 -10.95
C GLU A 309 18.72 0.28 -9.86
N THR A 310 17.51 -0.03 -9.41
CA THR A 310 17.29 -1.05 -8.38
C THR A 310 17.74 -2.42 -8.86
N HIS A 311 17.41 -2.79 -10.10
CA HIS A 311 17.87 -4.04 -10.68
C HIS A 311 19.41 -4.09 -10.81
N ALA A 312 20.06 -3.02 -11.27
CA ALA A 312 21.51 -2.95 -11.36
C ALA A 312 22.19 -3.07 -9.98
N LEU A 313 21.58 -2.47 -8.95
CA LEU A 313 22.02 -2.58 -7.56
C LEU A 313 21.92 -4.03 -7.06
N ILE A 314 20.77 -4.68 -7.27
CA ILE A 314 20.53 -6.08 -6.91
C ILE A 314 21.53 -7.00 -7.63
N GLN A 315 21.75 -6.83 -8.93
CA GLN A 315 22.69 -7.68 -9.68
C GLN A 315 24.13 -7.55 -9.17
N ARG A 316 24.57 -6.33 -8.86
CA ARG A 316 25.91 -6.08 -8.31
C ARG A 316 26.11 -6.82 -6.99
N VAL A 317 25.16 -6.70 -6.07
CA VAL A 317 25.20 -7.41 -4.79
C VAL A 317 25.10 -8.92 -5.00
N ALA A 318 24.16 -9.38 -5.82
CA ALA A 318 23.94 -10.81 -6.08
C ALA A 318 25.21 -11.52 -6.58
N SER A 319 26.08 -10.83 -7.33
CA SER A 319 27.36 -11.39 -7.77
C SER A 319 28.32 -11.78 -6.63
N ARG A 320 28.13 -11.19 -5.44
CA ARG A 320 28.87 -11.51 -4.20
C ARG A 320 28.24 -12.66 -3.40
N TYR A 321 27.00 -13.06 -3.72
CA TYR A 321 26.23 -14.10 -3.04
C TYR A 321 25.68 -15.15 -4.02
N PRO A 322 26.55 -15.91 -4.72
CA PRO A 322 26.13 -16.87 -5.75
C PRO A 322 25.21 -18.01 -5.22
N GLU A 323 25.18 -18.24 -3.92
CA GLU A 323 24.31 -19.21 -3.24
C GLU A 323 22.87 -18.73 -2.98
N VAL A 324 22.63 -17.42 -3.11
CA VAL A 324 21.31 -16.80 -2.93
C VAL A 324 20.61 -16.69 -4.28
N ILE A 325 19.50 -17.40 -4.44
CA ILE A 325 18.61 -17.27 -5.59
C ILE A 325 17.57 -16.22 -5.23
N TRP A 326 17.62 -15.06 -5.89
CA TRP A 326 16.58 -14.04 -5.74
C TRP A 326 15.48 -14.20 -6.79
N GLN A 327 14.27 -13.77 -6.46
CA GLN A 327 13.08 -13.92 -7.32
C GLN A 327 12.20 -12.66 -7.24
N ASN A 328 11.79 -12.14 -8.40
CA ASN A 328 10.76 -11.10 -8.52
C ASN A 328 9.41 -11.67 -8.07
N SER A 329 8.67 -10.95 -7.23
CA SER A 329 7.43 -11.47 -6.67
C SER A 329 6.45 -10.36 -6.28
N GLY A 330 5.16 -10.71 -6.28
CA GLY A 330 4.13 -9.88 -5.68
C GLY A 330 4.23 -9.89 -4.14
N ALA A 331 3.67 -8.87 -3.50
CA ALA A 331 3.74 -8.73 -2.05
C ALA A 331 3.11 -9.92 -1.30
N LYS A 332 1.92 -10.36 -1.72
CA LYS A 332 1.19 -11.48 -1.10
C LYS A 332 1.95 -12.79 -1.31
N GLU A 333 2.39 -13.04 -2.54
CA GLU A 333 3.17 -14.24 -2.88
C GLU A 333 4.45 -14.32 -2.04
N ALA A 334 5.22 -13.23 -1.97
CA ALA A 334 6.45 -13.18 -1.18
C ALA A 334 6.17 -13.37 0.31
N ALA A 335 5.14 -12.73 0.87
CA ALA A 335 4.75 -12.86 2.27
C ALA A 335 4.36 -14.31 2.63
N ARG A 336 3.53 -14.97 1.79
CA ARG A 336 3.17 -16.39 1.96
C ARG A 336 4.41 -17.28 1.96
N ALA A 337 5.32 -17.05 1.02
CA ALA A 337 6.53 -17.86 0.88
C ALA A 337 7.48 -17.73 2.07
N VAL A 338 7.80 -16.52 2.53
CA VAL A 338 8.76 -16.32 3.63
C VAL A 338 8.20 -16.74 4.99
N LEU A 339 6.89 -16.69 5.17
CA LEU A 339 6.22 -17.15 6.39
C LEU A 339 5.96 -18.67 6.38
N ALA A 340 6.46 -19.39 5.38
CA ALA A 340 6.28 -20.82 5.20
C ALA A 340 4.80 -21.25 5.30
N ARG A 341 3.89 -20.39 4.81
CA ARG A 341 2.46 -20.67 4.78
C ARG A 341 2.21 -21.75 3.74
N LYS A 342 1.75 -22.92 4.19
CA LYS A 342 1.37 -24.00 3.29
C LYS A 342 0.09 -23.62 2.56
N GLU A 343 0.01 -23.98 1.29
CA GLU A 343 -1.28 -24.05 0.61
C GLU A 343 -2.20 -24.99 1.38
N GLY A 344 -3.32 -24.44 1.83
CA GLY A 344 -4.36 -25.16 2.55
C GLY A 344 -5.63 -25.23 1.71
N GLU A 345 -6.72 -25.66 2.35
CA GLU A 345 -8.04 -25.51 1.77
C GLU A 345 -8.33 -24.02 1.53
N PRO A 346 -9.01 -23.67 0.42
CA PRO A 346 -9.62 -22.36 0.21
C PRO A 346 -10.20 -21.75 1.48
N PHE A 347 -9.93 -20.47 1.76
CA PHE A 347 -10.68 -19.76 2.80
C PHE A 347 -12.09 -19.47 2.29
N GLU A 348 -13.08 -19.96 3.04
CA GLU A 348 -14.49 -19.86 2.65
C GLU A 348 -15.34 -19.36 3.82
N LEU A 349 -16.35 -18.60 3.45
CA LEU A 349 -17.37 -18.04 4.32
C LEU A 349 -18.70 -18.58 3.82
N GLU A 350 -19.48 -19.12 4.74
CA GLU A 350 -20.88 -19.44 4.51
C GLU A 350 -21.73 -18.35 5.15
N VAL A 351 -22.67 -17.80 4.40
CA VAL A 351 -23.55 -16.73 4.86
C VAL A 351 -24.99 -17.16 4.69
N ARG A 352 -25.77 -17.04 5.78
CA ARG A 352 -27.21 -17.35 5.79
C ARG A 352 -27.97 -16.17 6.38
N LEU A 353 -29.01 -15.71 5.67
CA LEU A 353 -29.95 -14.70 6.18
C LEU A 353 -31.28 -15.39 6.49
N GLU A 354 -31.64 -15.44 7.77
CA GLU A 354 -32.91 -15.99 8.25
C GLU A 354 -33.76 -14.87 8.83
N HIS A 355 -34.87 -14.54 8.17
CA HIS A 355 -35.66 -13.34 8.45
C HIS A 355 -34.80 -12.07 8.40
N ASN A 356 -34.43 -11.52 9.55
CA ASN A 356 -33.57 -10.34 9.67
C ASN A 356 -32.23 -10.62 10.35
N ARG A 357 -31.91 -11.88 10.64
CA ARG A 357 -30.65 -12.27 11.27
C ARG A 357 -29.70 -12.89 10.26
N LEU A 358 -28.55 -12.26 10.11
CA LEU A 358 -27.42 -12.75 9.33
C LEU A 358 -26.54 -13.66 10.21
N SER A 359 -26.15 -14.80 9.67
CA SER A 359 -25.16 -15.71 10.27
C SER A 359 -24.02 -15.91 9.27
N VAL A 360 -22.77 -15.75 9.72
CA VAL A 360 -21.56 -15.91 8.93
C VAL A 360 -20.66 -16.93 9.59
N THR A 361 -20.26 -17.97 8.86
CA THR A 361 -19.39 -19.06 9.37
C THR A 361 -18.18 -19.22 8.47
N ALA A 362 -16.99 -19.34 9.04
CA ALA A 362 -15.75 -19.63 8.30
C ALA A 362 -15.39 -21.13 8.38
N ASN A 363 -14.92 -21.69 7.27
CA ASN A 363 -14.49 -23.10 7.19
C ASN A 363 -13.21 -23.38 8.01
N HIS A 364 -12.38 -22.37 8.22
CA HIS A 364 -11.29 -22.35 9.18
C HIS A 364 -11.12 -20.94 9.78
N ASP A 365 -10.14 -20.75 10.67
CA ASP A 365 -9.97 -19.49 11.39
C ASP A 365 -9.71 -18.32 10.44
N SER A 366 -10.52 -17.27 10.54
CA SER A 366 -10.24 -15.98 9.91
C SER A 366 -8.94 -15.36 10.45
N PHE A 367 -8.40 -14.40 9.70
CA PHE A 367 -7.30 -13.55 10.12
C PHE A 367 -7.67 -12.84 11.43
N GLY A 368 -8.61 -11.91 11.36
CA GLY A 368 -8.99 -11.07 12.49
C GLY A 368 -10.20 -11.60 13.25
N PRO A 369 -10.68 -10.82 14.24
CA PRO A 369 -11.73 -11.26 15.16
C PRO A 369 -13.11 -11.31 14.52
N GLN A 370 -13.34 -10.60 13.41
CA GLN A 370 -14.60 -10.58 12.66
C GLN A 370 -14.36 -10.29 11.16
N PRO A 371 -15.25 -10.77 10.27
CA PRO A 371 -15.27 -10.30 8.89
C PRO A 371 -15.69 -8.83 8.82
N PHE A 372 -15.41 -8.18 7.69
CA PHE A 372 -15.90 -6.84 7.39
C PHE A 372 -17.34 -6.93 6.85
N LEU A 373 -18.28 -6.25 7.49
CA LEU A 373 -19.65 -6.07 7.00
C LEU A 373 -19.74 -4.75 6.22
N ALA A 374 -20.04 -4.83 4.94
CA ALA A 374 -20.35 -3.69 4.08
C ALA A 374 -21.86 -3.61 3.86
N ILE A 375 -22.47 -2.45 4.05
CA ILE A 375 -23.90 -2.24 3.83
C ILE A 375 -24.07 -1.07 2.87
N LYS A 376 -24.87 -1.26 1.83
CA LYS A 376 -25.35 -0.19 0.96
C LYS A 376 -26.84 -0.02 1.14
N THR A 377 -27.25 1.19 1.44
CA THR A 377 -28.66 1.54 1.66
C THR A 377 -29.29 2.13 0.39
N HIS A 378 -30.61 2.12 0.30
CA HIS A 378 -31.33 2.66 -0.86
C HIS A 378 -31.08 4.16 -1.11
N ASP A 379 -30.72 4.91 -0.07
CA ASP A 379 -30.31 6.33 -0.17
C ASP A 379 -28.83 6.51 -0.55
N LYS A 380 -28.16 5.42 -0.96
CA LYS A 380 -26.79 5.37 -1.49
C LYS A 380 -25.69 5.64 -0.46
N ARG A 381 -25.98 5.53 0.84
CA ARG A 381 -24.92 5.48 1.87
C ARG A 381 -24.27 4.10 1.89
N TYR A 382 -22.95 4.10 2.07
CA TYR A 382 -22.13 2.92 2.31
C TYR A 382 -21.69 2.95 3.78
N LEU A 383 -22.01 1.88 4.50
CA LEU A 383 -21.85 1.77 5.94
C LEU A 383 -21.10 0.47 6.28
N THR A 384 -20.65 0.39 7.52
CA THR A 384 -20.14 -0.83 8.13
C THR A 384 -20.65 -0.92 9.56
N ASP A 385 -20.67 -2.12 10.11
CA ASP A 385 -21.06 -2.37 11.49
C ASP A 385 -20.34 -3.62 12.03
N ASN A 386 -20.43 -3.84 13.35
CA ASN A 386 -19.80 -4.95 14.04
C ASN A 386 -20.74 -6.14 14.19
N PHE A 387 -20.17 -7.34 14.15
CA PHE A 387 -20.89 -8.56 14.44
C PHE A 387 -20.97 -8.88 15.93
N ASP A 388 -22.01 -9.59 16.32
CA ASP A 388 -22.06 -10.36 17.56
C ASP A 388 -21.19 -11.61 17.42
N LEU A 389 -20.16 -11.72 18.27
CA LEU A 389 -19.26 -12.85 18.26
C LEU A 389 -19.92 -14.11 18.85
N GLN A 390 -20.07 -15.17 18.05
CA GLN A 390 -20.61 -16.45 18.50
C GLN A 390 -19.49 -17.46 18.77
N SER A 391 -18.54 -17.58 17.84
CA SER A 391 -17.32 -18.39 18.00
C SER A 391 -16.12 -17.61 17.47
N PRO A 392 -15.07 -17.38 18.30
CA PRO A 392 -13.88 -16.65 17.91
C PRO A 392 -13.34 -17.07 16.54
N ARG A 393 -13.26 -16.12 15.60
CA ARG A 393 -12.69 -16.31 14.26
C ARG A 393 -13.40 -17.34 13.37
N ARG A 394 -14.59 -17.80 13.76
CA ARG A 394 -15.29 -18.91 13.11
C ARG A 394 -16.76 -18.66 12.87
N HIS A 395 -17.47 -17.97 13.76
CA HIS A 395 -18.91 -17.79 13.64
C HIS A 395 -19.36 -16.46 14.25
N TRP A 396 -20.19 -15.75 13.49
CA TRP A 396 -20.68 -14.41 13.81
C TRP A 396 -22.13 -14.25 13.40
N THR A 397 -22.84 -13.36 14.09
CA THR A 397 -24.20 -12.99 13.71
C THR A 397 -24.38 -11.48 13.71
N TYR A 398 -25.34 -11.00 12.92
CA TYR A 398 -25.75 -9.60 12.91
C TYR A 398 -27.26 -9.54 12.70
N THR A 399 -27.96 -8.72 13.48
CA THR A 399 -29.41 -8.52 13.32
C THR A 399 -29.68 -7.19 12.65
N PHE A 400 -30.44 -7.22 11.56
CA PHE A 400 -30.93 -6.04 10.86
C PHE A 400 -32.28 -5.59 11.46
N ASP A 401 -32.29 -4.58 12.32
CA ASP A 401 -33.49 -4.10 12.99
C ASP A 401 -33.46 -2.59 13.25
N ALA A 402 -34.35 -2.11 14.12
CA ALA A 402 -34.48 -0.69 14.44
C ALA A 402 -33.34 -0.15 15.32
N ASP A 403 -32.61 -1.01 16.03
CA ASP A 403 -31.44 -0.65 16.84
C ASP A 403 -30.14 -0.66 16.00
N THR A 404 -30.18 -1.28 14.81
CA THR A 404 -29.10 -1.31 13.82
C THR A 404 -29.51 -0.63 12.49
N VAL A 405 -29.45 -1.36 11.37
CA VAL A 405 -29.97 -0.94 10.06
C VAL A 405 -31.11 -1.89 9.67
N PRO A 406 -32.36 -1.41 9.53
CA PRO A 406 -33.47 -2.26 9.13
C PRO A 406 -33.26 -2.83 7.72
N LEU A 407 -33.57 -4.12 7.50
CA LEU A 407 -33.49 -4.75 6.17
C LEU A 407 -34.20 -3.95 5.08
N SER A 408 -35.33 -3.31 5.41
CA SER A 408 -36.11 -2.50 4.48
C SER A 408 -35.36 -1.26 3.94
N SER A 409 -34.26 -0.87 4.57
CA SER A 409 -33.41 0.25 4.14
C SER A 409 -32.23 -0.19 3.26
N ILE A 410 -31.98 -1.50 3.16
CA ILE A 410 -30.78 -2.06 2.54
C ILE A 410 -31.04 -2.31 1.06
N GLU A 411 -30.16 -1.78 0.21
CA GLU A 411 -30.10 -2.12 -1.22
C GLU A 411 -29.29 -3.41 -1.41
N SER A 412 -28.12 -3.49 -0.78
CA SER A 412 -27.25 -4.65 -0.81
C SER A 412 -26.34 -4.67 0.41
N PHE A 413 -25.80 -5.83 0.74
CA PHE A 413 -24.75 -5.97 1.75
C PHE A 413 -23.67 -6.93 1.26
N GLY A 414 -22.49 -6.86 1.85
CA GLY A 414 -21.37 -7.72 1.52
C GLY A 414 -20.54 -8.08 2.73
N ILE A 415 -19.96 -9.28 2.70
CA ILE A 415 -19.10 -9.83 3.73
C ILE A 415 -17.75 -10.12 3.10
N ALA A 416 -16.67 -9.67 3.73
CA ALA A 416 -15.32 -10.02 3.32
C ALA A 416 -14.42 -10.35 4.51
N SER A 417 -13.53 -11.31 4.34
CA SER A 417 -12.47 -11.58 5.31
C SER A 417 -11.26 -12.21 4.63
N ASN A 418 -10.13 -12.14 5.33
CA ASN A 418 -8.93 -12.91 5.03
C ASN A 418 -8.76 -14.08 6.01
N ASP A 419 -7.98 -15.08 5.64
CA ASP A 419 -7.28 -15.99 6.57
C ASP A 419 -5.87 -15.47 6.91
N LEU A 420 -5.11 -16.22 7.73
CA LEU A 420 -3.71 -15.89 8.05
C LEU A 420 -2.74 -15.97 6.86
N ASN A 421 -3.16 -16.55 5.74
CA ASN A 421 -2.37 -16.65 4.50
C ASN A 421 -2.65 -15.50 3.53
N GLY A 422 -3.61 -14.63 3.84
CA GLY A 422 -4.07 -13.58 2.93
C GLY A 422 -4.98 -14.09 1.82
N SER A 423 -5.53 -15.30 1.96
CA SER A 423 -6.61 -15.78 1.11
C SER A 423 -7.90 -15.07 1.49
N SER A 424 -8.54 -14.40 0.54
CA SER A 424 -9.74 -13.62 0.80
C SER A 424 -10.99 -14.30 0.24
N HIS A 425 -12.11 -14.14 0.92
CA HIS A 425 -13.42 -14.48 0.38
C HIS A 425 -14.36 -13.30 0.50
N VAL A 426 -15.00 -12.93 -0.61
CA VAL A 426 -15.91 -11.80 -0.72
C VAL A 426 -17.25 -12.28 -1.26
N LEU A 427 -18.30 -12.03 -0.50
CA LEU A 427 -19.68 -12.33 -0.86
C LEU A 427 -20.51 -11.06 -0.84
N THR A 428 -21.35 -10.84 -1.85
CA THR A 428 -22.34 -9.75 -1.83
C THR A 428 -23.74 -10.29 -2.10
N PHE A 429 -24.73 -9.63 -1.53
CA PHE A 429 -26.12 -10.06 -1.49
C PHE A 429 -27.06 -8.89 -1.79
N GLY A 430 -28.19 -9.18 -2.42
CA GLY A 430 -29.34 -8.28 -2.45
C GLY A 430 -30.02 -8.24 -1.08
N ALA A 431 -30.93 -7.28 -0.89
CA ALA A 431 -31.69 -7.11 0.34
C ALA A 431 -32.44 -8.39 0.78
N GLU A 432 -32.86 -9.22 -0.18
CA GLU A 432 -33.55 -10.48 0.03
C GLU A 432 -32.63 -11.65 0.43
N GLY A 433 -31.32 -11.42 0.58
CA GLY A 433 -30.33 -12.44 0.91
C GLY A 433 -29.90 -13.33 -0.26
N LYS A 434 -30.25 -12.98 -1.49
CA LYS A 434 -29.75 -13.68 -2.69
C LYS A 434 -28.34 -13.21 -3.02
N ILE A 435 -27.46 -14.17 -3.29
CA ILE A 435 -26.07 -13.90 -3.72
C ILE A 435 -26.10 -13.12 -5.04
N ILE A 436 -25.44 -11.97 -5.04
CA ILE A 436 -25.12 -11.16 -6.23
C ILE A 436 -23.73 -11.53 -6.74
N LEU A 437 -22.76 -11.70 -5.84
CA LEU A 437 -21.37 -12.02 -6.17
C LEU A 437 -20.76 -12.95 -5.13
N ASN A 438 -19.95 -13.89 -5.61
CA ASN A 438 -19.12 -14.78 -4.81
C ASN A 438 -17.74 -14.84 -5.46
N LYS A 439 -16.73 -14.30 -4.78
CA LYS A 439 -15.34 -14.27 -5.26
C LYS A 439 -14.38 -14.74 -4.19
N GLN A 440 -13.53 -15.68 -4.57
CA GLN A 440 -12.42 -16.17 -3.77
C GLN A 440 -11.09 -15.73 -4.39
N TYR A 441 -10.17 -15.31 -3.53
CA TYR A 441 -8.87 -14.76 -3.91
C TYR A 441 -7.76 -15.54 -3.21
N HIS A 442 -7.47 -16.74 -3.72
CA HIS A 442 -6.41 -17.60 -3.19
C HIS A 442 -5.02 -17.13 -3.64
N ASP A 443 -4.86 -16.85 -4.94
CA ASP A 443 -3.58 -16.48 -5.56
C ASP A 443 -3.55 -15.00 -6.00
N THR A 444 -2.65 -14.60 -6.90
CA THR A 444 -2.41 -13.18 -7.27
C THR A 444 -3.54 -12.53 -8.08
N THR A 445 -4.62 -13.24 -8.35
CA THR A 445 -5.78 -12.75 -9.13
C THR A 445 -6.67 -11.82 -8.30
N TRP A 446 -7.23 -10.75 -8.90
CA TRP A 446 -7.98 -9.67 -8.24
C TRP A 446 -9.31 -9.29 -8.92
#